data_AF-C6WGJ5-F1
#
_entry.id   AF-C6WGJ5-F1
#
_cell.length_a   1.000
_cell.length_b   1.000
_cell.length_c   1.000
_cell.angle_alpha   90.00
_cell.angle_beta   90.00
_cell.angle_gamma   90.00
#
_symmetry.space_group_name_H-M   'P 1'
#
loop_
_entity.id
_entity.type
_entity.pdbx_description
1 polymer ?
#
loop_
_entity_poly.entity_id
_entity_poly.type
_entity_poly.pdbx_seq_one_letter_code
_entity_poly.pdbx_strand_id
1 'polypeptide(L)'
;MHALVVLFDEEADSAVRALWRGLGATSEFPPHVTWASATAIGPKVRAELAADLEHLWLPDLWLRTLGTSAESEPSLDLTAVVDAELLAVHSAIHDVLAGRVRNPTARHLPGSWTPRCTLLKGEPAEVSAAFAKVNPVPPIRARVRELSVLDTQTGGLSPLKKASTAPR
;
A
#
# COMPACT_ATOMS: atom_id res chain seq x y z
N MET A 1 -5.78 -14.30 -3.44
CA MET A 1 -4.36 -13.93 -3.20
C MET A 1 -4.35 -13.09 -1.93
N HIS A 2 -3.28 -13.12 -1.15
CA HIS A 2 -3.17 -12.26 0.04
C HIS A 2 -2.16 -11.14 -0.18
N ALA A 3 -2.53 -9.93 0.22
CA ALA A 3 -1.67 -8.75 0.21
C ALA A 3 -1.57 -8.18 1.63
N LEU A 4 -0.35 -7.86 2.07
CA LEU A 4 -0.12 -7.07 3.26
C LEU A 4 -0.19 -5.60 2.86
N VAL A 5 -1.14 -4.87 3.44
CA VAL A 5 -1.45 -3.49 3.06
C VAL A 5 -1.44 -2.55 4.27
N VAL A 6 -0.98 -1.32 4.03
CA VAL A 6 -1.18 -0.19 4.93
C VAL A 6 -2.45 0.54 4.52
N LEU A 7 -3.36 0.72 5.49
CA LEU A 7 -4.52 1.59 5.38
C LEU A 7 -4.24 2.93 6.04
N PHE A 8 -4.75 4.00 5.45
CA PHE A 8 -4.47 5.37 5.90
C PHE A 8 -5.42 5.85 6.99
N ASP A 9 -5.01 6.92 7.67
CA ASP A 9 -5.90 7.73 8.50
C ASP A 9 -7.02 8.38 7.66
N GLU A 10 -8.01 8.94 8.36
CA GLU A 10 -9.22 9.48 7.73
C GLU A 10 -8.93 10.65 6.77
N GLU A 11 -7.92 11.48 7.10
CA GLU A 11 -7.54 12.63 6.28
C GLU A 11 -6.96 12.17 4.93
N ALA A 12 -5.98 11.25 4.94
CA ALA A 12 -5.39 10.77 3.70
C ALA A 12 -6.32 9.84 2.92
N ASP A 13 -7.13 9.01 3.60
CA ASP A 13 -8.17 8.20 2.95
C ASP A 13 -9.15 9.12 2.19
N SER A 14 -9.64 10.19 2.84
CA SER A 14 -10.56 11.15 2.23
C SER A 14 -9.93 11.90 1.06
N ALA A 15 -8.65 12.30 1.17
CA ALA A 15 -7.92 12.97 0.11
C ALA A 15 -7.76 12.09 -1.14
N VAL A 16 -7.38 10.83 -0.97
CA VAL A 16 -7.28 9.87 -2.10
C VAL A 16 -8.65 9.62 -2.72
N ARG A 17 -9.71 9.45 -1.91
CA ARG A 17 -11.07 9.30 -2.43
C ARG A 17 -11.57 10.53 -3.19
N ALA A 18 -11.13 11.73 -2.80
CA ALA A 18 -11.44 12.94 -3.56
C ALA A 18 -10.80 12.90 -4.96
N LEU A 19 -9.56 12.41 -5.07
CA LEU A 19 -8.92 12.18 -6.37
C LEU A 19 -9.67 11.13 -7.19
N TRP A 20 -10.06 10.01 -6.59
CA TRP A 20 -10.89 8.99 -7.28
C TRP A 20 -12.19 9.58 -7.82
N ARG A 21 -12.93 10.34 -7.01
CA ARG A 21 -14.16 11.04 -7.46
C ARG A 21 -13.86 12.00 -8.61
N GLY A 22 -12.78 12.77 -8.50
CA GLY A 22 -12.36 13.70 -9.55
C GLY A 22 -12.01 12.98 -10.86
N LEU A 23 -11.47 11.77 -10.79
CA LEU A 23 -11.16 10.93 -11.95
C LEU A 23 -12.35 10.11 -12.47
N GLY A 24 -13.45 10.01 -11.71
CA GLY A 24 -14.52 9.05 -11.99
C GLY A 24 -14.08 7.60 -11.75
N ALA A 25 -12.99 7.39 -11.00
CA ALA A 25 -12.46 6.08 -10.66
C ALA A 25 -13.23 5.46 -9.49
N THR A 26 -13.38 4.14 -9.52
CA THR A 26 -13.86 3.34 -8.40
C THR A 26 -12.78 2.34 -8.00
N SER A 27 -12.77 1.98 -6.71
CA SER A 27 -11.89 0.95 -6.18
C SER A 27 -12.71 0.06 -5.25
N GLU A 28 -12.52 -1.24 -5.38
CA GLU A 28 -13.14 -2.25 -4.51
C GLU A 28 -12.56 -2.18 -3.08
N PHE A 29 -11.32 -1.71 -2.96
CA PHE A 29 -10.58 -1.64 -1.70
C PHE A 29 -10.40 -0.20 -1.24
N PRO A 30 -10.28 0.05 0.09
CA PRO A 30 -9.90 1.36 0.60
C PRO A 30 -8.54 1.81 0.04
N PRO A 31 -8.25 3.13 -0.01
CA PRO A 31 -6.91 3.65 -0.29
C PRO A 31 -5.85 2.94 0.56
N HIS A 32 -4.82 2.43 -0.10
CA HIS A 32 -3.80 1.64 0.56
C HIS A 32 -2.46 1.64 -0.19
N VAL A 33 -1.40 1.24 0.50
CA VAL A 33 -0.13 0.83 -0.11
C VAL A 33 0.10 -0.65 0.16
N THR A 34 0.45 -1.42 -0.89
CA THR A 34 0.84 -2.82 -0.74
C THR A 34 2.33 -2.94 -0.39
N TRP A 35 2.63 -3.66 0.69
CA TRP A 35 3.99 -3.89 1.19
C TRP A 35 4.53 -5.27 0.81
N ALA A 36 3.65 -6.25 0.75
CA ALA A 36 3.94 -7.60 0.30
C ALA A 36 2.70 -8.24 -0.31
N SER A 37 2.89 -9.19 -1.22
CA SER A 37 1.80 -10.07 -1.66
C SER A 37 2.33 -11.45 -2.00
N ALA A 38 1.48 -12.46 -1.78
CA ALA A 38 1.78 -13.85 -2.03
C ALA A 38 0.47 -14.62 -2.31
N THR A 39 0.57 -15.86 -2.80
CA THR A 39 -0.63 -16.70 -2.99
C THR A 39 -1.46 -16.78 -1.71
N ALA A 40 -0.80 -17.02 -0.57
CA ALA A 40 -1.42 -16.89 0.74
C ALA A 40 -0.42 -16.53 1.84
N ILE A 41 -0.90 -15.77 2.82
CA ILE A 41 -0.23 -15.52 4.10
C ILE A 41 -1.04 -16.27 5.16
N GLY A 42 -0.52 -17.41 5.65
CA GLY A 42 -1.26 -18.31 6.53
C GLY A 42 -1.37 -17.81 7.98
N PRO A 43 -2.30 -18.36 8.80
CA PRO A 43 -2.57 -17.86 10.15
C PRO A 43 -1.34 -17.80 11.07
N LYS A 44 -0.46 -18.81 11.02
CA LYS A 44 0.80 -18.82 11.79
C LYS A 44 1.72 -17.65 11.41
N VAL A 45 1.89 -17.39 10.12
CA VAL A 45 2.71 -16.28 9.61
C VAL A 45 2.08 -14.94 9.99
N ARG A 46 0.74 -14.83 9.95
CA ARG A 46 0.02 -13.62 10.41
C ARG A 46 0.24 -13.33 11.88
N ALA A 47 0.19 -14.35 12.73
CA ALA A 47 0.41 -14.20 14.17
C ALA A 47 1.85 -13.75 14.48
N GLU A 48 2.84 -14.31 13.79
CA GLU A 48 4.24 -13.91 13.97
C GLU A 48 4.52 -12.52 13.39
N LEU A 49 3.94 -12.17 12.24
CA LEU A 49 3.97 -10.79 11.75
C LEU A 49 3.37 -9.82 12.77
N ALA A 50 2.21 -10.15 13.35
CA ALA A 50 1.57 -9.29 14.34
C ALA A 50 2.48 -9.06 15.55
N ALA A 51 3.11 -10.12 16.06
CA ALA A 51 4.05 -10.05 17.18
C ALA A 51 5.27 -9.16 16.86
N ASP A 52 5.92 -9.34 15.70
CA ASP A 52 7.08 -8.52 15.33
C ASP A 52 6.68 -7.06 15.13
N LEU A 53 5.51 -6.81 14.52
CA LEU A 53 4.99 -5.48 14.28
C LEU A 53 4.67 -4.72 15.58
N GLU A 54 4.31 -5.40 16.67
CA GLU A 54 4.08 -4.75 17.98
C GLU A 54 5.31 -3.95 18.43
N HIS A 55 6.51 -4.43 18.11
CA HIS A 55 7.78 -3.80 18.46
C HIS A 55 8.26 -2.74 17.45
N LEU A 56 7.60 -2.65 16.30
CA LEU A 56 7.96 -1.70 15.25
C LEU A 56 7.09 -0.45 15.31
N TRP A 57 7.75 0.71 15.15
CA TRP A 57 7.07 1.95 14.82
C TRP A 57 6.78 1.99 13.31
N LEU A 58 5.60 2.46 12.92
CA LEU A 58 5.18 2.51 11.52
C LEU A 58 5.29 3.95 10.99
N PRO A 59 6.08 4.20 9.93
CA PRO A 59 6.24 5.53 9.34
C PRO A 59 5.00 6.05 8.65
N ASP A 60 4.78 7.36 8.83
CA ASP A 60 3.91 8.12 7.95
C ASP A 60 4.41 8.03 6.50
N LEU A 61 3.51 7.82 5.56
CA LEU A 61 3.83 7.78 4.14
C LEU A 61 3.56 9.13 3.50
N TRP A 62 4.55 9.71 2.85
CA TRP A 62 4.37 10.94 2.06
C TRP A 62 4.09 10.60 0.60
N LEU A 63 2.81 10.46 0.25
CA LEU A 63 2.35 10.21 -1.12
C LEU A 63 2.52 11.51 -1.93
N ARG A 64 3.55 11.56 -2.77
CA ARG A 64 4.01 12.82 -3.37
C ARG A 64 4.15 12.76 -4.89
N THR A 65 4.69 11.68 -5.41
CA THR A 65 5.05 11.61 -6.83
C THR A 65 3.96 10.91 -7.59
N LEU A 66 3.28 11.65 -8.46
CA LEU A 66 2.34 11.11 -9.43
C LEU A 66 3.13 10.36 -10.52
N GLY A 67 2.81 9.10 -10.75
CA GLY A 67 3.50 8.26 -11.71
C GLY A 67 2.54 7.32 -12.42
N THR A 68 3.05 6.66 -13.45
CA THR A 68 2.34 5.60 -14.14
C THR A 68 3.11 4.29 -14.02
N SER A 69 2.39 3.17 -14.01
CA SER A 69 3.00 1.84 -14.08
C SER A 69 2.44 1.10 -15.29
N ALA A 70 3.29 0.33 -15.98
CA ALA A 70 2.94 -0.45 -17.15
C ALA A 70 2.98 -1.95 -16.84
N GLU A 71 2.30 -2.37 -15.76
CA GLU A 71 2.15 -3.78 -15.44
C GLU A 71 1.13 -4.46 -16.38
N SER A 72 0.53 -5.59 -15.98
CA SER A 72 -0.49 -6.27 -16.80
C SER A 72 -1.67 -5.36 -17.17
N GLU A 73 -1.93 -4.34 -16.35
CA GLU A 73 -2.88 -3.27 -16.61
C GLU A 73 -2.21 -1.93 -16.25
N PRO A 74 -2.17 -0.95 -17.16
CA PRO A 74 -1.62 0.36 -16.86
C PRO A 74 -2.35 1.04 -15.70
N SER A 75 -1.59 1.73 -14.85
CA SER A 75 -2.16 2.45 -13.71
C SER A 75 -1.58 3.85 -13.55
N LEU A 76 -2.41 4.74 -12.98
CA LEU A 76 -1.99 6.00 -12.40
C LEU A 76 -1.85 5.81 -10.88
N ASP A 77 -0.70 6.17 -10.32
CA ASP A 77 -0.40 5.95 -8.91
C ASP A 77 0.17 7.20 -8.24
N LEU A 78 -0.08 7.35 -6.93
CA LEU A 78 0.74 8.19 -6.06
C LEU A 78 1.78 7.32 -5.37
N THR A 79 3.05 7.65 -5.57
CA THR A 79 4.17 6.97 -4.93
C THR A 79 4.62 7.70 -3.68
N ALA A 80 4.93 6.93 -2.62
CA ALA A 80 5.45 7.48 -1.38
C ALA A 80 6.93 7.85 -1.53
N VAL A 81 7.37 8.89 -0.83
CA VAL A 81 8.80 9.13 -0.60
C VAL A 81 9.37 7.94 0.17
N VAL A 82 10.45 7.38 -0.35
CA VAL A 82 11.14 6.23 0.25
C VAL A 82 12.33 6.76 1.07
N ASP A 83 12.33 6.47 2.36
CA ASP A 83 13.45 6.75 3.26
C ASP A 83 13.95 5.47 3.95
N ALA A 84 15.00 5.61 4.76
CA ALA A 84 15.63 4.49 5.44
C ALA A 84 14.70 3.83 6.49
N GLU A 85 13.83 4.60 7.16
CA GLU A 85 12.90 4.05 8.15
C GLU A 85 11.84 3.17 7.46
N LEU A 86 11.26 3.66 6.36
CA LEU A 86 10.29 2.90 5.57
C LEU A 86 10.90 1.61 5.02
N LEU A 87 12.13 1.66 4.49
CA LEU A 87 12.84 0.49 4.00
C LEU A 87 13.21 -0.50 5.11
N ALA A 88 13.52 -0.02 6.32
CA ALA A 88 13.82 -0.88 7.47
C ALA A 88 12.58 -1.68 7.90
N VAL A 89 11.42 -1.03 8.02
CA VAL A 89 10.17 -1.73 8.36
C VAL A 89 9.79 -2.71 7.25
N HIS A 90 9.96 -2.32 5.99
CA HIS A 90 9.69 -3.21 4.84
C HIS A 90 10.60 -4.45 4.88
N SER A 91 11.89 -4.27 5.14
CA SER A 91 12.85 -5.38 5.26
C SER A 91 12.47 -6.32 6.40
N ALA A 92 12.16 -5.78 7.59
CA ALA A 92 11.75 -6.58 8.75
C ALA A 92 10.49 -7.43 8.47
N ILE A 93 9.51 -6.86 7.75
CA ILE A 93 8.34 -7.62 7.29
C ILE A 93 8.75 -8.79 6.38
N HIS A 94 9.67 -8.56 5.45
CA HIS A 94 10.11 -9.60 4.52
C HIS A 94 10.96 -10.68 5.18
N ASP A 95 11.69 -10.37 6.24
CA ASP A 95 12.40 -11.37 7.05
C ASP A 95 11.42 -12.39 7.66
N VAL A 96 10.26 -11.94 8.15
CA VAL A 96 9.20 -12.83 8.67
C VAL A 96 8.57 -13.67 7.55
N LEU A 97 8.44 -13.10 6.35
CA LEU A 97 7.82 -13.78 5.20
C LEU A 97 8.76 -14.77 4.50
N ALA A 98 10.07 -14.58 4.62
CA ALA A 98 11.09 -15.31 3.88
C ALA A 98 10.96 -16.83 4.05
N GLY A 99 10.83 -17.56 2.94
CA GLY A 99 10.68 -19.02 2.93
C GLY A 99 9.35 -19.55 3.47
N ARG A 100 8.42 -18.68 3.88
CA ARG A 100 7.19 -19.05 4.60
C ARG A 100 5.90 -18.75 3.85
N VAL A 101 5.99 -18.05 2.74
CA VAL A 101 4.87 -17.79 1.82
C VAL A 101 5.15 -18.38 0.43
N ARG A 102 4.08 -18.74 -0.28
CA ARG A 102 4.16 -19.29 -1.64
C ARG A 102 3.97 -18.19 -2.69
N ASN A 103 4.80 -18.21 -3.72
CA ASN A 103 4.77 -17.27 -4.85
C ASN A 103 4.73 -15.80 -4.40
N PRO A 104 5.72 -15.31 -3.64
CA PRO A 104 5.81 -13.89 -3.33
C PRO A 104 5.93 -13.08 -4.63
N THR A 105 5.22 -11.96 -4.69
CA THR A 105 5.24 -11.12 -5.89
C THR A 105 6.52 -10.27 -5.94
N ALA A 106 7.34 -10.48 -6.97
CA ALA A 106 8.68 -9.91 -7.08
C ALA A 106 8.76 -8.38 -6.89
N ARG A 107 7.81 -7.62 -7.41
CA ARG A 107 7.77 -6.15 -7.29
C ARG A 107 7.58 -5.64 -5.85
N HIS A 108 7.22 -6.51 -4.91
CA HIS A 108 7.10 -6.13 -3.50
C HIS A 108 8.30 -6.61 -2.67
N LEU A 109 9.26 -7.31 -3.26
CA LEU A 109 10.46 -7.77 -2.57
C LEU A 109 11.42 -6.60 -2.29
N PRO A 110 12.26 -6.71 -1.25
CA PRO A 110 13.31 -5.73 -0.97
C PRO A 110 14.17 -5.44 -2.21
N GLY A 111 14.48 -4.17 -2.44
CA GLY A 111 15.24 -3.69 -3.60
C GLY A 111 14.46 -3.55 -4.91
N SER A 112 13.23 -4.07 -5.01
CA SER A 112 12.34 -3.91 -6.17
C SER A 112 11.04 -3.16 -5.86
N TRP A 113 10.83 -2.81 -4.59
CA TRP A 113 9.58 -2.24 -4.11
C TRP A 113 9.45 -0.74 -4.34
N THR A 114 8.33 -0.35 -4.94
CA THR A 114 7.87 1.04 -5.03
C THR A 114 6.56 1.17 -4.24
N PRO A 115 6.56 1.83 -3.06
CA PRO A 115 5.35 2.05 -2.28
C PRO A 115 4.41 2.98 -3.04
N ARG A 116 3.26 2.46 -3.46
CA ARG A 116 2.32 3.18 -4.31
C ARG A 116 0.87 2.93 -3.91
N CYS A 117 0.07 3.99 -4.02
CA CYS A 117 -1.38 3.99 -3.88
C CYS A 117 -2.01 4.24 -5.25
N THR A 118 -2.76 3.27 -5.76
CA THR A 118 -3.38 3.35 -7.08
C THR A 118 -4.55 4.33 -7.09
N LEU A 119 -4.54 5.25 -8.04
CA LEU A 119 -5.61 6.21 -8.30
C LEU A 119 -6.60 5.71 -9.35
N LEU A 120 -6.07 5.09 -10.41
CA LEU A 120 -6.85 4.59 -11.54
C LEU A 120 -6.09 3.45 -12.20
N LYS A 121 -6.82 2.44 -12.69
CA LYS A 121 -6.33 1.47 -13.66
C LYS A 121 -7.19 1.58 -14.91
N GLY A 122 -6.59 1.35 -16.07
CA GLY A 122 -7.30 1.42 -17.33
C GLY A 122 -6.36 1.42 -18.52
N GLU A 123 -6.91 1.75 -19.69
CA GLU A 123 -6.14 1.78 -20.93
C GLU A 123 -5.10 2.93 -20.92
N PRO A 124 -4.00 2.83 -21.68
CA PRO A 124 -2.94 3.84 -21.68
C PRO A 124 -3.43 5.28 -21.94
N ALA A 125 -4.43 5.43 -22.81
CA ALA A 125 -5.03 6.73 -23.11
C ALA A 125 -5.81 7.31 -21.92
N GLU A 126 -6.50 6.45 -21.17
CA GLU A 126 -7.24 6.84 -19.96
C GLU A 126 -6.28 7.26 -18.85
N VAL A 127 -5.20 6.50 -18.64
CA VAL A 127 -4.15 6.82 -17.68
C VAL A 127 -3.47 8.16 -18.03
N SER A 128 -3.18 8.40 -19.30
CA SER A 128 -2.59 9.67 -19.76
C SER A 128 -3.53 10.86 -19.54
N ALA A 129 -4.81 10.71 -19.86
CA ALA A 129 -5.81 11.76 -19.63
C ALA A 129 -6.01 12.03 -18.13
N ALA A 130 -6.05 10.98 -17.32
CA ALA A 130 -6.14 11.06 -15.87
C ALA A 130 -4.92 11.79 -15.26
N PHE A 131 -3.71 11.48 -15.72
CA PHE A 131 -2.48 12.17 -15.29
C PHE A 131 -2.58 13.68 -15.53
N ALA A 132 -2.94 14.09 -16.76
CA ALA A 132 -3.08 15.50 -17.11
C ALA A 132 -4.14 16.23 -16.28
N LYS A 133 -5.20 15.52 -15.89
CA LYS A 133 -6.32 16.08 -15.11
C LYS A 133 -5.95 16.40 -13.66
N VAL A 134 -5.08 15.61 -13.03
CA VAL A 134 -4.77 15.75 -11.59
C VAL A 134 -3.40 16.36 -11.32
N ASN A 135 -2.55 16.51 -12.33
CA ASN A 135 -1.23 17.12 -12.16
C ASN A 135 -1.32 18.66 -12.13
N PRO A 136 -0.77 19.36 -11.11
CA PRO A 136 -0.03 18.83 -9.96
C PRO A 136 -0.95 18.35 -8.82
N VAL A 137 -0.58 17.25 -8.17
CA VAL A 137 -1.22 16.76 -6.94
C VAL A 137 -0.47 17.30 -5.73
N PRO A 138 -1.14 17.98 -4.77
CA PRO A 138 -0.53 18.30 -3.49
C PRO A 138 -0.06 17.04 -2.75
N PRO A 139 1.09 17.07 -2.04
CA PRO A 139 1.53 15.92 -1.26
C PRO A 139 0.50 15.52 -0.21
N ILE A 140 0.19 14.23 -0.10
CA ILE A 140 -0.70 13.67 0.92
C ILE A 140 0.18 12.99 1.97
N ARG A 141 0.14 13.51 3.21
CA ARG A 141 0.71 12.82 4.37
C ARG A 141 -0.28 11.77 4.85
N ALA A 142 0.02 10.51 4.61
CA ALA A 142 -0.80 9.38 5.03
C ALA A 142 -0.22 8.73 6.28
N ARG A 143 -0.85 8.98 7.44
CA ARG A 143 -0.48 8.23 8.65
C ARG A 143 -1.00 6.81 8.54
N VAL A 144 -0.24 5.86 9.07
CA VAL A 144 -0.66 4.46 9.11
C VAL A 144 -1.76 4.31 10.15
N ARG A 145 -2.99 4.05 9.72
CA ARG A 145 -4.10 3.68 10.62
C ARG A 145 -4.01 2.21 11.01
N GLU A 146 -3.70 1.36 10.04
CA GLU A 146 -3.70 -0.08 10.21
C GLU A 146 -2.82 -0.77 9.17
N LEU A 147 -2.07 -1.78 9.61
CA LEU A 147 -1.49 -2.79 8.74
C LEU A 147 -2.37 -4.04 8.78
N SER A 148 -2.83 -4.47 7.61
CA SER A 148 -3.83 -5.52 7.45
C SER A 148 -3.42 -6.52 6.37
N VAL A 149 -3.81 -7.78 6.53
CA VAL A 149 -3.82 -8.73 5.41
C VAL A 149 -5.16 -8.60 4.67
N LEU A 150 -5.11 -8.17 3.43
CA LEU A 150 -6.22 -8.13 2.49
C LEU A 150 -6.28 -9.46 1.70
N ASP A 151 -7.44 -10.09 1.69
CA ASP A 151 -7.79 -11.12 0.71
C ASP A 151 -8.38 -10.47 -0.54
N THR A 152 -7.64 -10.52 -1.64
CA THR A 152 -8.03 -9.86 -2.90
C THR A 152 -9.20 -10.55 -3.60
N GLN A 153 -9.64 -11.73 -3.16
CA GLN A 153 -10.79 -12.43 -3.73
C GLN A 153 -12.09 -12.09 -3.02
N THR A 154 -12.03 -11.84 -1.70
CA THR A 154 -13.20 -11.60 -0.86
C THR A 154 -13.33 -10.15 -0.40
N GLY A 155 -12.25 -9.35 -0.51
CA GLY A 155 -12.15 -8.03 0.10
C GLY A 155 -11.98 -8.08 1.62
N GLY A 156 -11.86 -9.27 2.22
CA GLY A 156 -11.71 -9.44 3.66
C GLY A 156 -10.40 -8.83 4.17
N LEU A 157 -10.49 -7.99 5.21
CA LEU A 157 -9.35 -7.43 5.93
C LEU A 157 -9.14 -8.17 7.25
N SER A 158 -7.90 -8.59 7.49
CA SER A 158 -7.46 -9.17 8.77
C SER A 158 -6.39 -8.27 9.39
N PRO A 159 -6.76 -7.41 10.36
CA PRO A 159 -5.84 -6.51 11.03
C PRO A 159 -4.69 -7.25 11.72
N LEU A 160 -3.47 -6.77 11.52
CA LEU A 160 -2.27 -7.26 12.23
C LEU A 160 -1.77 -6.24 13.25
N LYS A 161 -1.79 -4.95 12.90
CA LYS A 161 -1.38 -3.86 13.79
C LYS A 161 -2.22 -2.62 13.49
N LYS A 162 -2.75 -1.99 14.53
CA LYS A 162 -3.29 -0.62 14.44
C LYS A 162 -2.18 0.38 14.70
N ALA A 163 -2.36 1.61 14.24
CA ALA A 163 -1.47 2.73 14.57
C ALA A 163 -1.11 2.69 16.05
N SER A 164 0.18 2.64 16.38
CA SER A 164 0.59 2.90 17.76
C SER A 164 0.25 4.36 18.06
N THR A 165 -0.63 4.59 19.03
CA THR A 165 -0.76 5.90 19.67
C THR A 165 0.49 6.13 20.52
N ALA A 166 1.61 6.49 19.90
CA ALA A 166 2.75 7.01 20.65
C ALA A 166 2.40 8.45 21.10
N PRO A 167 2.63 8.82 22.37
CA PRO A 167 2.47 10.20 22.81
C PRO A 167 3.49 11.06 22.05
N ARG A 168 3.03 12.19 21.52
CA ARG A 168 3.89 13.24 20.98
C ARG A 168 4.67 13.92 22.08
#